data_AF-A0A3B8NHS6-F1
#
_entry.id   AF-A0A3B8NHS6-F1
#
_cell.length_a   1.000
_cell.length_b   1.000
_cell.length_c   1.000
_cell.angle_alpha   90.00
_cell.angle_beta   90.00
_cell.angle_gamma   90.00
#
_symmetry.space_group_name_H-M   'P 1'
#
loop_
_entity.id
_entity.type
_entity.pdbx_description
1 polymer ?
#
loop_
_entity_poly.entity_id
_entity_poly.type
_entity_poly.pdbx_seq_one_letter_code
_entity_poly.pdbx_strand_id
1 'polypeptide(L)'
;SLKDLGIEVERFKTGTPCRLNGRSIDTDLCERQDGDEPPPKFSFLADTIGEEKGISADSETFTLNNWSDPLFHVEQLPCWITYTNGSTHDLIRSNLDQSPMHSGIIEGVGPRYCPSIEDKVVRFAERERHQVFLEPEGRQTNEYYVNGVSTSLPYSIQYEFIRSIKGLENAEIIRPGYAVEYDFCPPTQIQPTLETKVIGGLYFAGQINGTSGYEEAAAQGLL
;
A
#
# COMPACT_ATOMS: atom_id res chain seq x y z
N SER A 1 6.95 -29.65 4.89
CA SER A 1 7.05 -28.21 4.58
C SER A 1 7.52 -28.04 3.14
N LEU A 2 7.40 -26.85 2.52
CA LEU A 2 7.93 -26.62 1.17
C LEU A 2 9.45 -26.87 1.09
N LYS A 3 10.18 -26.55 2.17
CA LYS A 3 11.62 -26.85 2.32
C LYS A 3 11.91 -28.35 2.22
N ASP A 4 11.08 -29.19 2.83
CA ASP A 4 11.25 -30.65 2.80
C ASP A 4 11.04 -31.23 1.39
N LEU A 5 10.40 -30.47 0.49
CA LEU A 5 10.17 -30.83 -0.91
C LEU A 5 11.23 -30.22 -1.85
N GLY A 6 12.29 -29.60 -1.31
CA GLY A 6 13.38 -29.02 -2.09
C GLY A 6 13.13 -27.60 -2.61
N ILE A 7 12.11 -26.90 -2.11
CA ILE A 7 11.86 -25.49 -2.43
C ILE A 7 12.65 -24.60 -1.46
N GLU A 8 13.48 -23.72 -2.01
CA GLU A 8 14.17 -22.67 -1.28
C GLU A 8 13.17 -21.61 -0.82
N VAL A 9 13.31 -21.17 0.43
CA VAL A 9 12.46 -20.18 1.06
C VAL A 9 13.33 -19.13 1.74
N GLU A 10 13.10 -17.87 1.42
CA GLU A 10 13.76 -16.70 1.97
C GLU A 10 12.75 -15.81 2.71
N ARG A 11 13.23 -14.75 3.37
CA ARG A 11 12.41 -13.78 4.10
C ARG A 11 12.32 -12.46 3.34
N PHE A 12 11.10 -11.96 3.17
CA PHE A 12 10.82 -10.66 2.59
C PHE A 12 10.09 -9.78 3.59
N LYS A 13 10.27 -8.46 3.48
CA LYS A 13 9.61 -7.50 4.36
C LYS A 13 8.87 -6.42 3.60
N THR A 14 7.72 -6.02 4.15
CA THR A 14 6.92 -4.90 3.64
C THR A 14 6.39 -4.07 4.81
N GLY A 15 6.37 -2.75 4.65
CA GLY A 15 5.85 -1.81 5.64
C GLY A 15 4.55 -1.16 5.18
N THR A 16 3.69 -0.81 6.13
CA THR A 16 2.47 -0.02 5.90
C THR A 16 2.47 1.21 6.81
N PRO A 17 1.92 2.36 6.37
CA PRO A 17 1.81 3.53 7.23
C PRO A 17 0.72 3.33 8.28
N CYS A 18 0.59 4.31 9.18
CA CYS A 18 -0.54 4.38 10.08
C CYS A 18 -1.85 4.70 9.34
N ARG A 19 -2.98 4.57 10.04
CA ARG A 19 -4.28 5.10 9.64
C ARG A 19 -4.70 6.19 10.59
N LEU A 20 -5.16 7.31 10.05
CA LEU A 20 -5.57 8.48 10.83
C LEU A 20 -7.08 8.66 10.82
N ASN A 21 -7.60 9.26 11.89
CA ASN A 21 -8.97 9.74 11.95
C ASN A 21 -9.11 11.02 11.14
N GLY A 22 -9.92 11.01 10.07
CA GLY A 22 -10.14 12.15 9.18
C GLY A 22 -10.66 13.40 9.89
N ARG A 23 -11.34 13.26 11.04
CA ARG A 23 -11.79 14.41 11.86
C ARG A 23 -10.67 15.17 12.56
N SER A 24 -9.49 14.57 12.62
CA SER A 24 -8.30 15.12 13.30
C SER A 24 -7.26 15.70 12.32
N ILE A 25 -7.59 15.71 11.02
CA ILE A 25 -6.76 16.23 9.94
C ILE A 25 -7.26 17.64 9.59
N ASP A 26 -6.36 18.61 9.56
CA ASP A 26 -6.65 19.96 9.06
C ASP A 26 -6.32 20.02 7.56
N THR A 27 -7.33 19.71 6.74
CA THR A 27 -7.20 19.68 5.28
C THR A 27 -7.01 21.07 4.66
N ASP A 28 -7.36 22.15 5.36
CA ASP A 28 -7.17 23.53 4.87
C ASP A 28 -5.69 23.90 4.79
N LEU A 29 -4.84 23.18 5.54
CA LEU A 29 -3.38 23.31 5.51
C LEU A 29 -2.70 22.44 4.44
N CYS A 30 -3.47 21.57 3.76
CA CYS A 30 -3.02 20.65 2.73
C CYS A 30 -3.39 21.14 1.32
N GLU A 31 -2.68 20.65 0.31
CA GLU A 31 -3.05 20.87 -1.09
C GLU A 31 -4.07 19.81 -1.53
N ARG A 32 -5.21 20.25 -2.06
CA ARG A 32 -6.25 19.36 -2.59
C ARG A 32 -5.81 18.78 -3.94
N GLN A 33 -5.95 17.48 -4.11
CA GLN A 33 -5.78 16.80 -5.40
C GLN A 33 -7.08 16.07 -5.76
N ASP A 34 -7.79 16.60 -6.76
CA ASP A 34 -8.97 15.96 -7.35
C ASP A 34 -8.56 14.94 -8.44
N GLY A 35 -9.48 14.05 -8.80
CA GLY A 35 -9.31 13.12 -9.91
C GLY A 35 -9.50 13.80 -11.28
N ASP A 36 -9.20 13.08 -12.35
CA ASP A 36 -9.37 13.56 -13.72
C ASP A 36 -10.86 13.70 -14.11
N GLU A 37 -11.14 14.61 -15.04
CA GLU A 37 -12.48 14.77 -15.64
C GLU A 37 -12.39 14.70 -17.18
N PRO A 38 -13.02 13.70 -17.83
CA PRO A 38 -13.76 12.58 -17.24
C PRO A 38 -12.82 11.54 -16.59
N PRO A 39 -13.29 10.79 -15.56
CA PRO A 39 -12.48 9.78 -14.91
C PRO A 39 -12.14 8.63 -15.88
N PRO A 40 -10.87 8.18 -15.92
CA PRO A 40 -10.48 7.05 -16.75
C PRO A 40 -11.06 5.74 -16.21
N LYS A 41 -11.40 4.82 -17.13
CA LYS A 41 -11.89 3.48 -16.78
C LYS A 41 -10.74 2.48 -16.82
N PHE A 42 -10.69 1.57 -15.84
CA PHE A 42 -9.71 0.48 -15.82
C PHE A 42 -10.03 -0.66 -16.80
N SER A 43 -11.32 -0.96 -17.02
CA SER A 43 -11.75 -2.05 -17.89
C SER A 43 -12.11 -1.56 -19.29
N PHE A 44 -11.60 -2.24 -20.33
CA PHE A 44 -12.02 -2.04 -21.73
C PHE A 44 -13.46 -2.48 -21.99
N LEU A 45 -14.05 -3.26 -21.08
CA LEU A 45 -15.41 -3.79 -21.18
C LEU A 45 -16.38 -3.07 -20.24
N ALA A 46 -15.96 -1.97 -19.60
CA ALA A 46 -16.74 -1.28 -18.57
C ALA A 46 -18.19 -0.94 -18.99
N ASP A 47 -18.39 -0.61 -20.27
CA ASP A 47 -19.70 -0.26 -20.81
C ASP A 47 -20.58 -1.49 -21.09
N THR A 48 -20.00 -2.67 -21.24
CA THR A 48 -20.75 -3.93 -21.43
C THR A 48 -21.32 -4.48 -20.12
N ILE A 49 -20.82 -3.98 -18.98
CA ILE A 49 -21.21 -4.47 -17.66
C ILE A 49 -22.59 -3.89 -17.30
N GLY A 50 -23.61 -4.74 -17.30
CA GLY A 50 -25.00 -4.38 -16.99
C GLY A 50 -25.88 -4.01 -18.19
N GLU A 51 -25.38 -4.11 -19.42
CA GLU A 51 -26.14 -3.76 -20.64
C GLU A 51 -27.02 -4.87 -21.21
N GLU A 52 -26.87 -6.13 -20.77
CA GLU A 52 -27.77 -7.17 -21.24
C GLU A 52 -29.13 -7.08 -20.56
N LYS A 53 -30.02 -6.27 -21.16
CA LYS A 53 -31.47 -6.37 -21.00
C LYS A 53 -31.94 -7.75 -21.45
N GLY A 54 -31.76 -8.76 -20.59
CA GLY A 54 -32.23 -10.11 -20.87
C GLY A 54 -31.40 -11.28 -20.30
N ILE A 55 -30.22 -11.07 -19.69
CA ILE A 55 -29.56 -12.18 -18.98
C ILE A 55 -30.26 -12.42 -17.65
N SER A 56 -30.56 -13.69 -17.40
CA SER A 56 -31.08 -14.23 -16.15
C SER A 56 -30.18 -13.86 -14.97
N ALA A 57 -30.65 -14.14 -13.75
CA ALA A 57 -29.88 -14.00 -12.51
C ALA A 57 -28.57 -14.83 -12.43
N ASP A 58 -28.11 -15.38 -13.56
CA ASP A 58 -26.95 -16.27 -13.73
C ASP A 58 -25.77 -15.59 -14.45
N SER A 59 -25.80 -14.28 -14.71
CA SER A 59 -24.59 -13.58 -15.19
C SER A 59 -23.53 -13.62 -14.08
N GLU A 60 -22.43 -14.33 -14.30
CA GLU A 60 -21.38 -14.61 -13.30
C GLU A 60 -20.70 -13.34 -12.73
N THR A 61 -20.89 -12.18 -13.37
CA THR A 61 -20.30 -10.91 -12.94
C THR A 61 -21.32 -10.05 -12.19
N PHE A 62 -21.41 -10.23 -10.88
CA PHE A 62 -22.11 -9.29 -10.00
C PHE A 62 -21.26 -8.02 -9.83
N THR A 63 -21.78 -6.87 -10.28
CA THR A 63 -21.20 -5.55 -9.97
C THR A 63 -22.27 -4.64 -9.37
N LEU A 64 -21.87 -3.81 -8.41
CA LEU A 64 -22.67 -2.69 -7.92
C LEU A 64 -22.43 -1.40 -8.73
N ASN A 65 -21.42 -1.40 -9.62
CA ASN A 65 -21.01 -0.24 -10.42
C ASN A 65 -21.23 -0.55 -11.91
N ASN A 66 -22.37 -0.16 -12.48
CA ASN A 66 -22.56 -0.14 -13.94
C ASN A 66 -22.25 1.26 -14.49
N TRP A 67 -21.59 1.31 -15.64
CA TRP A 67 -21.28 2.60 -16.30
C TRP A 67 -22.42 3.07 -17.21
N SER A 68 -23.43 2.23 -17.40
CA SER A 68 -24.60 2.48 -18.26
C SER A 68 -25.78 3.16 -17.54
N ASP A 69 -25.81 3.19 -16.19
CA ASP A 69 -26.86 3.87 -15.43
C ASP A 69 -26.45 5.31 -15.07
N PRO A 70 -27.18 6.35 -15.53
CA PRO A 70 -26.93 7.73 -15.14
C PRO A 70 -27.15 8.01 -13.64
N LEU A 71 -27.79 7.11 -12.89
CA LEU A 71 -28.10 7.29 -11.47
C LEU A 71 -26.99 6.84 -10.51
N PHE A 72 -26.00 6.06 -10.97
CA PHE A 72 -24.94 5.52 -10.09
C PHE A 72 -23.53 5.88 -10.58
N HIS A 73 -23.19 7.17 -10.45
CA HIS A 73 -21.80 7.62 -10.50
C HIS A 73 -21.24 7.73 -9.08
N VAL A 74 -20.19 6.97 -8.78
CA VAL A 74 -19.46 7.08 -7.51
C VAL A 74 -18.62 8.36 -7.55
N GLU A 75 -19.11 9.43 -6.91
CA GLU A 75 -18.49 10.78 -6.91
C GLU A 75 -17.02 10.77 -6.49
N GLN A 76 -16.07 11.13 -7.35
CA GLN A 76 -14.64 11.12 -6.97
C GLN A 76 -14.35 11.88 -5.66
N LEU A 77 -13.64 11.22 -4.72
CA LEU A 77 -13.16 11.89 -3.51
C LEU A 77 -11.76 12.46 -3.76
N PRO A 78 -11.45 13.68 -3.29
CA PRO A 78 -10.10 14.21 -3.39
C PRO A 78 -9.15 13.50 -2.42
N CYS A 79 -7.89 13.44 -2.81
CA CYS A 79 -6.77 13.21 -1.90
C CYS A 79 -6.20 14.56 -1.44
N TRP A 80 -5.41 14.53 -0.36
CA TRP A 80 -4.73 15.72 0.14
C TRP A 80 -3.23 15.52 0.19
N ILE A 81 -2.48 16.54 -0.20
CA ILE A 81 -1.03 16.52 -0.26
C ILE A 81 -0.48 17.38 0.88
N THR A 82 0.44 16.81 1.63
CA THR A 82 1.27 17.52 2.60
C THR A 82 2.72 17.04 2.50
N TYR A 83 3.58 17.54 3.38
CA TYR A 83 5.01 17.24 3.34
C TYR A 83 5.57 17.06 4.74
N THR A 84 6.47 16.09 4.89
CA THR A 84 7.37 16.05 6.05
C THR A 84 8.26 17.29 6.06
N ASN A 85 8.87 17.60 7.19
CA ASN A 85 9.81 18.72 7.30
C ASN A 85 11.06 18.32 8.12
N GLY A 86 11.98 19.26 8.32
CA GLY A 86 13.21 19.03 9.09
C GLY A 86 12.96 18.46 10.48
N SER A 87 11.95 18.95 11.20
CA SER A 87 11.61 18.42 12.54
C SER A 87 11.14 16.97 12.49
N THR A 88 10.37 16.59 11.47
CA THR A 88 9.98 15.19 11.22
C THR A 88 11.22 14.32 11.01
N HIS A 89 12.18 14.79 10.21
CA HIS A 89 13.39 14.03 9.90
C HIS A 89 14.30 13.91 11.10
N ASP A 90 14.43 14.96 11.90
CA ASP A 90 15.25 14.93 13.12
C ASP A 90 14.67 13.97 14.16
N LEU A 91 13.34 13.98 14.37
CA LEU A 91 12.65 13.00 15.22
C LEU A 91 12.92 11.56 14.77
N ILE A 92 12.82 11.29 13.46
CA ILE A 92 13.09 9.97 12.90
C ILE A 92 14.55 9.58 13.09
N ARG A 93 15.50 10.47 12.75
CA ARG A 93 16.95 10.23 12.87
C ARG A 93 17.37 9.92 14.29
N SER A 94 16.84 10.65 15.27
CA SER A 94 17.14 10.47 16.69
C SER A 94 16.61 9.15 17.27
N ASN A 95 15.75 8.42 16.55
CA ASN A 95 15.13 7.18 17.00
C ASN A 95 15.33 6.00 16.02
N LEU A 96 16.29 6.10 15.08
CA LEU A 96 16.55 5.04 14.09
C LEU A 96 16.95 3.70 14.74
N ASP A 97 17.66 3.75 15.85
CA ASP A 97 18.08 2.59 16.63
C ASP A 97 16.89 1.77 17.17
N GLN A 98 15.72 2.39 17.31
CA GLN A 98 14.49 1.73 17.75
C GLN A 98 13.68 1.12 16.60
N SER A 99 14.05 1.37 15.35
CA SER A 99 13.40 0.72 14.19
C SER A 99 13.88 -0.73 14.11
N PRO A 100 12.97 -1.73 14.13
CA PRO A 100 13.32 -3.14 13.86
C PRO A 100 14.08 -3.34 12.55
N MET A 101 13.87 -2.44 11.57
CA MET A 101 14.55 -2.48 10.27
C MET A 101 16.00 -2.00 10.30
N HIS A 102 16.39 -1.20 11.30
CA HIS A 102 17.76 -0.68 11.47
C HIS A 102 18.50 -1.31 12.66
N SER A 103 17.78 -1.85 13.64
CA SER A 103 18.36 -2.54 14.81
C SER A 103 18.82 -3.97 14.55
N GLY A 104 18.66 -4.48 13.31
CA GLY A 104 19.08 -5.84 12.93
C GLY A 104 18.16 -6.95 13.44
N ILE A 105 16.98 -6.62 13.95
CA ILE A 105 15.95 -7.60 14.36
C ILE A 105 15.29 -8.25 13.14
N ILE A 106 15.19 -7.50 12.04
CA ILE A 106 14.63 -7.97 10.77
C ILE A 106 15.78 -8.29 9.80
N GLU A 107 15.92 -9.55 9.42
CA GLU A 107 16.96 -10.03 8.49
C GLU A 107 16.50 -9.97 7.02
N GLY A 108 15.19 -9.96 6.77
CA GLY A 108 14.60 -9.97 5.42
C GLY A 108 14.93 -8.75 4.57
N VAL A 109 15.12 -8.99 3.27
CA VAL A 109 15.35 -7.94 2.28
C VAL A 109 14.01 -7.29 1.95
N GLY A 110 13.97 -5.95 1.94
CA GLY A 110 12.78 -5.19 1.56
C GLY A 110 12.83 -4.72 0.10
N PRO A 111 11.69 -4.33 -0.50
CA PRO A 111 11.65 -3.77 -1.84
C PRO A 111 12.47 -2.48 -1.89
N ARG A 112 13.37 -2.36 -2.88
CA ARG A 112 14.22 -1.15 -3.03
C ARG A 112 13.41 0.09 -3.39
N TYR A 113 12.26 -0.09 -4.02
CA TYR A 113 11.43 0.98 -4.60
C TYR A 113 10.35 1.51 -3.65
N CYS A 114 9.99 0.78 -2.59
CA CYS A 114 9.03 1.21 -1.56
C CYS A 114 9.69 1.21 -0.17
N PRO A 115 10.72 2.04 0.06
CA PRO A 115 11.35 2.13 1.37
C PRO A 115 10.41 2.77 2.40
N SER A 116 10.61 2.40 3.66
CA SER A 116 10.00 3.09 4.80
C SER A 116 10.45 4.55 4.89
N ILE A 117 9.75 5.38 5.67
CA ILE A 117 10.13 6.78 5.87
C ILE A 117 11.48 6.89 6.58
N GLU A 118 11.77 6.02 7.53
CA GLU A 118 13.09 5.95 8.19
C GLU A 118 14.21 5.62 7.19
N ASP A 119 13.99 4.66 6.27
CA ASP A 119 14.94 4.36 5.20
C ASP A 119 15.11 5.55 4.23
N LYS A 120 14.02 6.22 3.87
CA LYS A 120 14.06 7.39 2.96
C LYS A 120 14.88 8.52 3.56
N VAL A 121 14.67 8.84 4.83
CA VAL A 121 15.39 9.92 5.55
C VAL A 121 16.89 9.64 5.64
N VAL A 122 17.29 8.37 5.77
CA VAL A 122 18.71 7.97 5.79
C VAL A 122 19.32 7.97 4.39
N ARG A 123 18.64 7.38 3.41
CA ARG A 123 19.18 7.21 2.04
C ARG A 123 19.20 8.52 1.25
N PHE A 124 18.24 9.39 1.48
CA PHE A 124 18.06 10.66 0.79
C PHE A 124 18.16 11.83 1.78
N ALA A 125 19.25 11.85 2.56
CA ALA A 125 19.46 12.80 3.64
C ALA A 125 19.53 14.27 3.16
N GLU A 126 19.83 14.50 1.89
CA GLU A 126 19.84 15.82 1.24
C GLU A 126 18.45 16.38 0.97
N ARG A 127 17.40 15.56 1.03
CA ARG A 127 16.02 16.00 0.80
C ARG A 127 15.47 16.67 2.05
N GLU A 128 15.15 17.95 1.94
CA GLU A 128 14.55 18.74 3.05
C GLU A 128 13.12 18.28 3.41
N ARG A 129 12.43 17.64 2.47
CA ARG A 129 11.04 17.17 2.64
C ARG A 129 10.72 15.99 1.72
N HIS A 130 9.77 15.18 2.17
CA HIS A 130 9.15 14.10 1.41
C HIS A 130 7.65 14.37 1.31
N GLN A 131 7.08 14.15 0.13
CA GLN A 131 5.65 14.31 -0.10
C GLN A 131 4.87 13.18 0.59
N VAL A 132 3.72 13.54 1.14
CA VAL A 132 2.79 12.64 1.83
C VAL A 132 1.41 12.84 1.22
N PHE A 133 0.76 11.75 0.85
CA PHE A 133 -0.63 11.76 0.41
C PHE A 133 -1.54 11.25 1.53
N LEU A 134 -2.62 11.97 1.79
CA LEU A 134 -3.69 11.57 2.69
C LEU A 134 -4.84 11.09 1.81
N GLU A 135 -5.00 9.78 1.78
CA GLU A 135 -5.93 9.08 0.89
C GLU A 135 -7.11 8.54 1.72
N PRO A 136 -8.36 8.92 1.43
CA PRO A 136 -9.51 8.34 2.10
C PRO A 136 -9.61 6.83 1.82
N GLU A 137 -9.72 5.98 2.84
CA GLU A 137 -9.86 4.52 2.62
C GLU A 137 -11.24 4.10 2.08
N GLY A 138 -12.25 4.97 2.22
CA GLY A 138 -13.58 4.72 1.68
C GLY A 138 -14.60 5.76 2.14
N ARG A 139 -15.80 5.72 1.54
CA ARG A 139 -16.88 6.71 1.82
C ARG A 139 -17.57 6.53 3.16
N GLN A 140 -17.58 5.31 3.67
CA GLN A 140 -18.31 4.93 4.89
C GLN A 140 -17.39 4.86 6.10
N THR A 141 -16.12 5.25 5.95
CA THR A 141 -15.13 5.33 7.02
C THR A 141 -14.52 6.73 7.05
N ASN A 142 -14.02 7.13 8.21
CA ASN A 142 -13.18 8.32 8.34
C ASN A 142 -11.70 7.93 8.45
N GLU A 143 -11.32 6.71 8.10
CA GLU A 143 -9.92 6.29 8.07
C GLU A 143 -9.21 6.88 6.84
N TYR A 144 -8.06 7.51 7.08
CA TYR A 144 -7.16 8.00 6.04
C TYR A 144 -5.87 7.19 6.03
N TYR A 145 -5.48 6.71 4.85
CA TYR A 145 -4.19 6.11 4.57
C TYR A 145 -3.15 7.21 4.35
N VAL A 146 -2.04 7.16 5.10
CA VAL A 146 -0.98 8.18 5.04
C VAL A 146 0.14 7.71 4.13
N ASN A 147 -0.08 7.76 2.83
CA ASN A 147 0.87 7.29 1.84
C ASN A 147 2.15 8.13 1.85
N GLY A 148 3.29 7.45 1.75
CA GLY A 148 4.63 8.05 1.81
C GLY A 148 5.34 7.85 3.15
N VAL A 149 4.63 7.54 4.24
CA VAL A 149 5.19 7.41 5.60
C VAL A 149 5.10 6.00 6.21
N SER A 150 5.18 4.95 5.39
CA SER A 150 5.31 3.57 5.90
C SER A 150 6.46 3.47 6.89
N THR A 151 6.24 2.81 8.03
CA THR A 151 7.24 2.78 9.12
C THR A 151 7.13 1.53 9.97
N SER A 152 8.20 1.21 10.69
CA SER A 152 8.25 0.19 11.73
C SER A 152 8.65 0.74 13.10
N LEU A 153 8.79 2.07 13.23
CA LEU A 153 9.15 2.72 14.49
C LEU A 153 8.10 2.46 15.58
N PRO A 154 8.47 2.54 16.87
CA PRO A 154 7.52 2.41 17.97
C PRO A 154 6.38 3.42 17.90
N TYR A 155 5.20 3.03 18.38
CA TYR A 155 3.99 3.87 18.34
C TYR A 155 4.18 5.28 18.89
N SER A 156 4.91 5.45 20.01
CA SER A 156 5.19 6.77 20.59
C SER A 156 5.91 7.70 19.61
N ILE A 157 6.89 7.17 18.88
CA ILE A 157 7.65 7.93 17.87
C ILE A 157 6.77 8.20 16.66
N GLN A 158 5.96 7.22 16.23
CA GLN A 158 4.97 7.43 15.16
C GLN A 158 4.04 8.59 15.48
N TYR A 159 3.49 8.59 16.69
CA TYR A 159 2.58 9.64 17.15
C TYR A 159 3.24 11.02 17.13
N GLU A 160 4.48 11.13 17.59
CA GLU A 160 5.23 12.39 17.59
C GLU A 160 5.55 12.87 16.17
N PHE A 161 6.13 12.03 15.31
CA PHE A 161 6.53 12.48 13.97
C PHE A 161 5.32 12.74 13.08
N ILE A 162 4.22 11.99 13.20
CA ILE A 162 2.99 12.25 12.43
C ILE A 162 2.47 13.65 12.77
N ARG A 163 2.44 14.00 14.05
CA ARG A 163 1.98 15.32 14.51
C ARG A 163 2.96 16.46 14.22
N SER A 164 4.15 16.15 13.72
CA SER A 164 5.09 17.16 13.20
C SER A 164 4.80 17.55 11.75
N ILE A 165 4.00 16.76 11.01
CA ILE A 165 3.65 17.03 9.61
C ILE A 165 2.56 18.09 9.55
N LYS A 166 2.69 19.03 8.62
CA LYS A 166 1.74 20.14 8.45
C LYS A 166 0.32 19.61 8.15
N GLY A 167 -0.67 20.11 8.88
CA GLY A 167 -2.07 19.67 8.79
C GLY A 167 -2.40 18.44 9.65
N LEU A 168 -1.40 17.82 10.27
CA LEU A 168 -1.54 16.63 11.12
C LEU A 168 -1.20 16.92 12.58
N GLU A 169 -1.08 18.19 12.99
CA GLU A 169 -0.65 18.61 14.34
C GLU A 169 -1.54 18.05 15.45
N ASN A 170 -2.81 17.77 15.12
CA ASN A 170 -3.81 17.18 16.01
C ASN A 170 -4.23 15.76 15.63
N ALA A 171 -3.52 15.13 14.69
CA ALA A 171 -3.90 13.83 14.16
C ALA A 171 -4.00 12.75 15.24
N GLU A 172 -5.07 11.97 15.16
CA GLU A 172 -5.32 10.78 15.98
C GLU A 172 -5.06 9.52 15.15
N ILE A 173 -4.16 8.67 15.63
CA ILE A 173 -3.86 7.38 15.00
C ILE A 173 -4.92 6.35 15.40
N ILE A 174 -5.64 5.82 14.41
CA ILE A 174 -6.60 4.71 14.58
C ILE A 174 -5.85 3.37 14.54
N ARG A 175 -4.90 3.23 13.61
CA ARG A 175 -4.06 2.03 13.48
C ARG A 175 -2.60 2.43 13.32
N PRO A 176 -1.68 1.88 14.14
CA PRO A 176 -0.25 2.17 13.98
C PRO A 176 0.27 1.60 12.66
N GLY A 177 1.29 2.25 12.11
CA GLY A 177 2.11 1.67 11.04
C GLY A 177 2.94 0.52 11.58
N TYR A 178 3.27 -0.42 10.72
CA TYR A 178 4.07 -1.59 11.08
C TYR A 178 4.75 -2.18 9.86
N ALA A 179 5.73 -3.05 10.13
CA ALA A 179 6.32 -3.92 9.11
C ALA A 179 5.94 -5.37 9.38
N VAL A 180 5.74 -6.12 8.30
CA VAL A 180 5.57 -7.58 8.31
C VAL A 180 6.75 -8.20 7.62
N GLU A 181 7.24 -9.28 8.20
CA GLU A 181 8.21 -10.15 7.55
C GLU A 181 7.57 -11.52 7.31
N TYR A 182 7.66 -11.99 6.07
CA TYR A 182 7.03 -13.22 5.62
C TYR A 182 7.97 -14.05 4.76
N ASP A 183 7.65 -15.33 4.65
CA ASP A 183 8.39 -16.28 3.80
C ASP A 183 7.98 -16.09 2.34
N PHE A 184 8.95 -16.11 1.43
CA PHE A 184 8.72 -16.16 -0.02
C PHE A 184 9.67 -17.19 -0.66
N CYS A 185 9.29 -17.69 -1.83
CA CYS A 185 10.08 -18.61 -2.63
C CYS A 185 10.72 -17.82 -3.78
N PRO A 186 12.06 -17.79 -3.91
CA PRO A 186 12.72 -17.13 -5.03
C PRO A 186 12.13 -17.56 -6.39
N PRO A 187 11.69 -16.61 -7.24
CA PRO A 187 10.99 -16.92 -8.50
C PRO A 187 11.90 -17.55 -9.56
N THR A 188 13.20 -17.68 -9.31
CA THR A 188 14.12 -18.48 -10.14
C THR A 188 13.78 -19.97 -10.11
N GLN A 189 12.95 -20.42 -9.16
CA GLN A 189 12.52 -21.80 -8.98
C GLN A 189 11.27 -22.19 -9.78
N ILE A 190 10.62 -21.22 -10.45
CA ILE A 190 9.44 -21.45 -11.29
C ILE A 190 9.77 -21.28 -12.78
N GLN A 191 8.98 -21.94 -13.62
CA GLN A 191 8.96 -21.75 -15.07
C GLN A 191 8.24 -20.44 -15.43
N PRO A 192 8.34 -19.94 -16.68
CA PRO A 192 7.52 -18.82 -17.15
C PRO A 192 6.00 -19.09 -17.11
N THR A 193 5.60 -20.37 -17.02
CA THR A 193 4.22 -20.81 -16.78
C THR A 193 3.81 -20.77 -15.31
N LEU A 194 4.67 -20.24 -14.43
CA LEU A 194 4.52 -20.18 -12.96
C LEU A 194 4.51 -21.54 -12.24
N GLU A 195 4.65 -22.63 -12.97
CA GLU A 195 4.82 -23.98 -12.43
C GLU A 195 6.20 -24.13 -11.77
N THR A 196 6.27 -24.76 -10.59
CA THR A 196 7.55 -25.02 -9.93
C THR A 196 8.39 -26.03 -10.71
N LYS A 197 9.71 -25.81 -10.77
CA LYS A 197 10.63 -26.72 -11.48
C LYS A 197 10.84 -28.06 -10.78
N VAL A 198 10.57 -28.12 -9.47
CA VAL A 198 10.82 -29.29 -8.62
C VAL A 198 9.59 -30.20 -8.54
N ILE A 199 8.38 -29.63 -8.53
CA ILE A 199 7.12 -30.35 -8.33
C ILE A 199 6.16 -30.00 -9.47
N GLY A 200 5.95 -30.97 -10.37
CA GLY A 200 4.95 -30.83 -11.43
C GLY A 200 3.53 -30.67 -10.88
N GLY A 201 2.76 -29.78 -11.49
CA GLY A 201 1.38 -29.44 -11.09
C GLY A 201 1.26 -28.47 -9.91
N LEU A 202 2.37 -28.01 -9.33
CA LEU A 202 2.37 -26.95 -8.30
C LEU A 202 2.72 -25.61 -8.93
N TYR A 203 1.91 -24.59 -8.68
CA TYR A 203 2.07 -23.23 -9.22
C TYR A 203 2.19 -22.21 -8.10
N PHE A 204 3.03 -21.20 -8.28
CA PHE A 204 3.17 -20.08 -7.35
C PHE A 204 2.81 -18.76 -8.03
N ALA A 205 2.00 -17.94 -7.35
CA ALA A 205 1.57 -16.64 -7.85
C ALA A 205 1.49 -15.60 -6.72
N GLY A 206 1.87 -14.36 -7.03
CA GLY A 206 1.76 -13.21 -6.14
C GLY A 206 2.84 -13.12 -5.09
N GLN A 207 2.47 -12.81 -3.86
CA GLN A 207 3.41 -12.44 -2.82
C GLN A 207 4.42 -13.54 -2.47
N ILE A 208 4.03 -14.82 -2.64
CA ILE A 208 4.92 -15.97 -2.48
C ILE A 208 6.10 -15.96 -3.46
N ASN A 209 6.00 -15.28 -4.61
CA ASN A 209 7.08 -15.10 -5.59
C ASN A 209 7.97 -13.88 -5.31
N GLY A 210 7.80 -13.22 -4.16
CA GLY A 210 8.56 -12.01 -3.80
C GLY A 210 8.02 -10.72 -4.45
N THR A 211 6.79 -10.74 -4.97
CA THR A 211 6.07 -9.52 -5.36
C THR A 211 5.30 -8.95 -4.16
N SER A 212 4.88 -7.69 -4.22
CA SER A 212 4.22 -7.03 -3.07
C SER A 212 3.07 -6.09 -3.43
N GLY A 213 2.78 -5.90 -4.72
CA GLY A 213 1.62 -5.12 -5.18
C GLY A 213 0.46 -6.02 -5.59
N TYR A 214 -0.73 -5.44 -5.61
CA TYR A 214 -1.96 -6.18 -5.92
C TYR A 214 -2.02 -6.55 -7.39
N GLU A 215 -1.59 -5.65 -8.26
CA GLU A 215 -1.60 -5.77 -9.71
C GLU A 215 -0.65 -6.88 -10.17
N GLU A 216 0.57 -6.92 -9.63
CA GLU A 216 1.53 -7.98 -9.93
C GLU A 216 1.03 -9.34 -9.47
N ALA A 217 0.37 -9.39 -8.30
CA ALA A 217 -0.19 -10.63 -7.77
C ALA A 217 -1.39 -11.12 -8.59
N ALA A 218 -2.30 -10.22 -8.95
CA ALA A 218 -3.45 -10.53 -9.80
C ALA A 218 -3.02 -11.00 -11.19
N ALA A 219 -2.04 -10.33 -11.80
CA ALA A 219 -1.50 -10.72 -13.10
C ALA A 219 -0.88 -12.12 -13.07
N GLN A 220 -0.10 -12.45 -12.02
CA GLN A 220 0.44 -13.79 -11.85
C GLN A 220 -0.65 -14.83 -11.59
N GLY A 221 -1.66 -14.51 -10.78
CA GLY A 221 -2.73 -15.45 -10.45
C GLY A 221 -3.65 -15.79 -11.64
N LEU A 222 -3.68 -14.94 -12.66
CA LEU A 222 -4.50 -15.13 -13.86
C LEU A 222 -3.82 -16.02 -14.92
N LEU A 223 -2.48 -16.05 -14.95
CA LEU A 223 -1.68 -16.81 -15.92
C LEU A 223 -1.81 -18.33 -15.70
#